data_AF-A0A7C4RDD3-F1
#
_entry.id   AF-A0A7C4RDD3-F1
#
_cell.length_a   1.000
_cell.length_b   1.000
_cell.length_c   1.000
_cell.angle_alpha   90.00
_cell.angle_beta   90.00
_cell.angle_gamma   90.00
#
_symmetry.space_group_name_H-M   'P 1'
#
loop_
_entity.id
_entity.type
_entity.pdbx_description
1 polymer ?
#
loop_
_entity_poly.entity_id
_entity_poly.type
_entity_poly.pdbx_seq_one_letter_code
_entity_poly.pdbx_strand_id
1 'polypeptide(L)'
;MSRFEFSGKGVGIDPLVVKKSIPKHRNILSEEYLISVVLNATEDEMTWLDGAHFIVEVRRRKNKGYVSVLVWVHDQGWRYYIYRVHVMACHG
;
A
#
# COMPACT_ATOMS: atom_id res chain seq x y z
N MET A 1 -9.99 -22.65 -6.22
CA MET A 1 -9.28 -22.05 -5.06
C MET A 1 -7.83 -21.91 -5.47
N SER A 2 -7.44 -20.74 -6.00
CA SER A 2 -6.07 -20.51 -6.46
C SER A 2 -5.23 -20.15 -5.24
N ARG A 3 -4.25 -21.00 -4.90
CA ARG A 3 -3.21 -20.70 -3.92
C ARG A 3 -2.39 -19.54 -4.49
N PHE A 4 -2.62 -18.32 -3.99
CA PHE A 4 -1.64 -17.25 -4.19
C PHE A 4 -0.43 -17.58 -3.32
N GLU A 5 0.58 -18.17 -3.96
CA GLU A 5 1.92 -18.19 -3.40
C GLU A 5 2.37 -16.72 -3.35
N PHE A 6 2.46 -16.15 -2.15
CA PHE A 6 3.40 -15.05 -1.88
C PHE A 6 4.81 -15.63 -2.08
N SER A 7 5.17 -15.90 -3.34
CA SER A 7 6.56 -16.10 -3.73
C SER A 7 7.29 -14.80 -3.39
N GLY A 8 8.59 -14.88 -3.10
CA GLY A 8 9.44 -13.75 -2.67
C GLY A 8 9.59 -12.61 -3.69
N LYS A 9 8.47 -12.08 -4.21
CA LYS A 9 8.36 -10.92 -5.06
C LYS A 9 8.85 -9.71 -4.25
N GLY A 10 9.82 -9.00 -4.81
CA GLY A 10 10.23 -7.70 -4.28
C GLY A 10 9.11 -6.66 -4.44
N VAL A 11 9.23 -5.57 -3.69
CA VAL A 11 8.35 -4.41 -3.80
C VAL A 11 9.15 -3.22 -4.31
N GLY A 12 8.72 -2.67 -5.45
CA GLY A 12 9.20 -1.39 -5.95
C GLY A 12 8.25 -0.25 -5.59
N ILE A 13 8.78 0.95 -5.37
CA ILE A 13 7.99 2.16 -5.12
C ILE A 13 8.27 3.18 -6.21
N ASP A 14 7.22 3.80 -6.73
CA ASP A 14 7.34 4.89 -7.69
C ASP A 14 8.13 6.07 -7.10
N PRO A 15 9.16 6.60 -7.80
CA PRO A 15 9.94 7.73 -7.32
C PRO A 15 9.11 8.97 -6.97
N LEU A 16 7.94 9.17 -7.56
CA LEU A 16 7.03 10.26 -7.22
C LEU A 16 6.35 10.03 -5.86
N VAL A 17 6.02 8.79 -5.50
CA VAL A 17 5.53 8.45 -4.16
C VAL A 17 6.62 8.76 -3.13
N VAL A 18 7.87 8.35 -3.42
CA VAL A 18 9.03 8.62 -2.56
C VAL A 18 9.29 10.12 -2.41
N LYS A 19 9.27 10.88 -3.51
CA LYS A 19 9.61 12.31 -3.50
C LYS A 19 8.48 13.23 -3.04
N LYS A 20 7.21 12.81 -3.12
CA LYS A 20 6.05 13.66 -2.80
C LYS A 20 5.25 13.13 -1.62
N SER A 21 4.72 11.91 -1.72
CA SER A 21 3.78 11.38 -0.72
C SER A 21 4.45 11.12 0.62
N ILE A 22 5.63 10.48 0.63
CA ILE A 22 6.35 10.16 1.86
C ILE A 22 6.73 11.44 2.63
N PRO A 23 7.43 12.44 2.06
CA PRO A 23 7.74 13.69 2.76
C PRO A 23 6.50 14.42 3.29
N LYS A 24 5.42 14.49 2.50
CA LYS A 24 4.17 15.14 2.88
C LYS A 24 3.52 14.49 4.10
N HIS A 25 3.68 13.18 4.26
CA HIS A 25 3.07 12.39 5.34
C HIS A 25 4.11 11.62 6.16
N ARG A 26 5.31 12.19 6.38
CA ARG A 26 6.48 11.50 6.98
C ARG A 26 6.26 10.89 8.36
N ASN A 27 5.22 11.32 9.07
CA ASN A 27 4.83 10.76 10.37
C ASN A 27 3.94 9.51 10.26
N ILE A 28 3.50 9.17 9.05
CA ILE A 28 2.57 8.07 8.72
C ILE A 28 3.16 7.16 7.64
N LEU A 29 3.98 7.70 6.74
CA LEU A 29 4.57 6.96 5.63
C LEU A 29 6.08 6.89 5.76
N SER A 30 6.63 5.72 5.45
CA SER A 30 8.03 5.47 5.11
C SER A 30 8.06 4.41 4.01
N GLU A 31 9.18 4.26 3.32
CA GLU A 31 9.33 3.22 2.29
C GLU A 31 9.13 1.82 2.90
N GLU A 32 9.80 1.56 4.04
CA GLU A 32 9.68 0.31 4.80
C GLU A 32 8.23 0.00 5.19
N TYR A 33 7.47 1.01 5.61
CA TYR A 33 6.05 0.84 5.94
C TYR A 33 5.22 0.49 4.70
N LEU A 34 5.44 1.15 3.57
CA LEU A 34 4.71 0.85 2.34
C LEU A 34 5.03 -0.56 1.82
N ILE A 35 6.29 -0.97 1.92
CA ILE A 35 6.73 -2.33 1.58
C ILE A 35 6.04 -3.35 2.49
N SER A 36 6.02 -3.11 3.81
CA SER A 36 5.39 -4.05 4.74
C SER A 36 3.88 -4.14 4.56
N VAL A 37 3.20 -3.03 4.23
CA VAL A 37 1.77 -3.03 3.91
C VAL A 37 1.48 -3.96 2.73
N VAL A 38 2.24 -3.88 1.64
CA VAL A 38 2.01 -4.71 0.45
C VAL A 38 2.36 -6.18 0.69
N LEU A 39 3.47 -6.46 1.39
CA LEU A 39 3.91 -7.83 1.64
C LEU A 39 3.04 -8.58 2.64
N ASN A 40 2.35 -7.89 3.54
CA ASN A 40 1.51 -8.51 4.57
C ASN A 40 0.01 -8.35 4.30
N ALA A 41 -0.39 -7.72 3.19
CA ALA A 41 -1.79 -7.55 2.85
C ALA A 41 -2.46 -8.92 2.65
N THR A 42 -3.62 -9.09 3.26
CA THR A 42 -4.51 -10.25 3.07
C THR A 42 -5.47 -9.99 1.92
N GLU A 43 -6.08 -11.05 1.35
CA GLU A 43 -7.07 -10.90 0.26
C GLU A 43 -8.26 -10.00 0.68
N ASP A 44 -8.67 -10.05 1.94
CA ASP A 44 -9.77 -9.24 2.48
C ASP A 44 -9.44 -7.73 2.54
N GLU A 45 -8.16 -7.38 2.63
CA GLU A 45 -7.67 -6.00 2.64
C GLU A 45 -7.41 -5.46 1.22
N MET A 46 -7.44 -6.34 0.22
CA MET A 46 -7.19 -6.01 -1.18
C MET A 46 -8.49 -5.79 -1.94
N THR A 47 -8.64 -4.60 -2.51
CA THR A 47 -9.69 -4.32 -3.50
C THR A 47 -9.09 -4.36 -4.90
N TRP A 48 -9.37 -5.43 -5.64
CA TRP A 48 -8.93 -5.57 -7.03
C TRP A 48 -9.71 -4.63 -7.95
N LEU A 49 -8.98 -3.87 -8.76
CA LEU A 49 -9.52 -2.96 -9.77
C LEU A 49 -9.64 -3.66 -11.12
N ASP A 50 -8.68 -4.55 -11.42
CA ASP A 50 -8.63 -5.40 -12.60
C ASP A 50 -7.75 -6.64 -12.32
N GLY A 51 -7.33 -7.38 -13.35
CA GLY A 51 -6.52 -8.60 -13.20
C GLY A 51 -5.08 -8.40 -12.73
N ALA A 52 -4.58 -7.16 -12.63
CA ALA A 52 -3.20 -6.84 -12.22
C ALA A 52 -3.10 -5.68 -11.23
N HIS A 53 -4.14 -4.87 -11.08
CA HIS A 53 -4.15 -3.71 -10.19
C HIS A 53 -5.08 -3.92 -9.00
N PHE A 54 -4.59 -3.57 -7.82
CA PHE A 54 -5.38 -3.59 -6.60
C PHE A 54 -5.01 -2.43 -5.66
N ILE A 55 -5.89 -2.17 -4.71
CA ILE A 55 -5.69 -1.20 -3.63
C ILE A 55 -5.63 -1.98 -2.32
N VAL A 56 -4.61 -1.71 -1.50
CA VAL A 56 -4.57 -2.13 -0.10
C VAL A 56 -5.02 -0.97 0.76
N GLU A 57 -6.09 -1.17 1.54
CA GLU A 57 -6.54 -0.19 2.53
C GLU A 57 -6.09 -0.60 3.94
N VAL A 58 -5.30 0.25 4.60
CA VAL A 58 -4.84 0.02 5.98
C VAL A 58 -5.18 1.20 6.87
N ARG A 59 -5.78 0.92 8.04
CA ARG A 59 -6.03 1.93 9.07
C ARG A 59 -4.83 2.09 9.98
N ARG A 60 -4.31 3.32 10.10
CA ARG A 60 -3.22 3.65 11.03
C ARG A 60 -3.71 4.62 12.09
N ARG A 61 -3.32 4.38 13.35
CA ARG A 61 -3.53 5.34 14.42
C ARG A 61 -2.60 6.54 14.24
N LYS A 62 -3.13 7.75 14.32
CA LYS A 62 -2.39 9.01 14.29
C LYS A 62 -2.92 9.92 15.39
N ASN A 63 -2.10 10.18 16.42
CA ASN A 63 -2.49 10.95 17.59
C ASN A 63 -3.80 10.42 18.21
N LYS A 64 -4.83 11.26 18.32
CA LYS A 64 -6.15 10.95 18.88
C LYS A 64 -7.13 10.35 17.86
N GLY A 65 -6.72 10.12 16.62
CA GLY A 65 -7.59 9.61 15.55
C GLY A 65 -6.98 8.48 14.74
N TYR A 66 -7.71 8.09 13.71
CA TYR A 66 -7.27 7.13 12.70
C TYR A 66 -7.15 7.82 11.35
N VAL A 67 -6.21 7.34 10.54
CA VAL A 67 -6.10 7.69 9.13
C VAL A 67 -6.23 6.40 8.33
N SER A 68 -6.88 6.48 7.18
CA SER A 68 -6.86 5.41 6.20
C SER A 68 -5.74 5.67 5.20
N VAL A 69 -4.89 4.68 4.98
CA VAL A 69 -3.82 4.70 3.99
C VAL A 69 -4.24 3.75 2.87
N LEU A 70 -4.46 4.32 1.70
CA LEU A 70 -4.78 3.59 0.48
C LEU A 70 -3.49 3.48 -0.32
N VAL A 71 -3.08 2.24 -0.65
CA VAL A 71 -1.86 1.94 -1.41
C VAL A 71 -2.26 1.26 -2.71
N TRP A 72 -1.99 1.90 -3.84
CA TRP A 72 -2.26 1.34 -5.16
C TRP A 72 -1.06 0.53 -5.64
N VAL A 73 -1.33 -0.71 -6.00
CA VAL A 73 -0.32 -1.70 -6.37
C VAL A 73 -0.63 -2.24 -7.76
N HIS A 74 0.43 -2.39 -8.56
CA HIS A 74 0.43 -3.17 -9.79
C HIS A 74 1.22 -4.46 -9.53
N ASP A 75 0.56 -5.62 -9.59
CA ASP A 75 1.23 -6.92 -9.66
C ASP A 75 1.73 -7.16 -11.08
N GLN A 76 3.05 -7.09 -11.25
CA GLN A 76 3.70 -7.30 -12.54
C GLN A 76 4.04 -8.79 -12.78
N GLY A 77 3.53 -9.69 -11.95
CA GLY A 77 3.83 -11.12 -11.96
C GLY A 77 5.13 -11.47 -11.24
N TRP A 78 6.20 -10.69 -11.41
CA TRP A 78 7.52 -10.92 -10.78
C TRP A 78 7.86 -9.94 -9.64
N ARG A 79 7.12 -8.83 -9.54
CA ARG A 79 7.24 -7.84 -8.46
C ARG A 79 5.92 -7.12 -8.22
N TYR A 80 5.76 -6.60 -7.01
CA TYR A 80 4.74 -5.58 -6.75
C TYR A 80 5.32 -4.19 -6.98
N TYR A 81 4.50 -3.30 -7.56
CA TYR A 81 4.90 -1.92 -7.80
C TYR A 81 3.88 -0.93 -7.24
N ILE A 82 4.30 -0.16 -6.23
CA ILE A 82 3.48 0.88 -5.59
C ILE A 82 3.56 2.15 -6.42
N TYR A 83 2.48 2.49 -7.13
CA TYR A 83 2.47 3.66 -8.03
C TYR A 83 1.68 4.85 -7.49
N ARG A 84 0.88 4.67 -6.44
CA ARG A 84 0.13 5.76 -5.80
C ARG A 84 -0.15 5.44 -4.33
N VAL A 85 -0.14 6.47 -3.49
CA VAL A 85 -0.50 6.38 -2.07
C VAL A 85 -1.32 7.60 -1.69
N HIS A 86 -2.48 7.39 -1.06
CA HIS A 86 -3.31 8.44 -0.47
C HIS A 86 -3.47 8.21 1.04
N VAL A 87 -3.44 9.30 1.79
CA VAL A 87 -3.71 9.31 3.23
C VAL A 87 -4.97 10.13 3.45
N MET A 88 -6.04 9.47 3.88
CA MET A 88 -7.31 10.12 4.22
C MET A 88 -7.45 10.24 5.73
N ALA A 89 -7.88 11.41 6.21
CA ALA A 89 -8.26 11.56 7.61
C ALA A 89 -9.58 10.84 7.84
N CYS A 90 -9.64 9.92 8.80
CA CYS A 90 -10.92 9.44 9.28
C CYS A 90 -11.44 10.48 10.27
N HIS A 91 -12.51 11.20 9.92
CA HIS A 91 -13.27 11.95 10.90
C HIS A 91 -14.11 10.93 11.67
N GLY A 92 -13.67 10.63 12.89
CA GLY A 92 -14.45 9.87 13.87
C GLY A 92 -15.48 10.77 14.55
#